data_AF-C8WQ06-F1
#
_entry.id   AF-C8WQ06-F1
#
_cell.length_a   1.000
_cell.length_b   1.000
_cell.length_c   1.000
_cell.angle_alpha   90.00
_cell.angle_beta   90.00
_cell.angle_gamma   90.00
#
_symmetry.space_group_name_H-M   'P 1'
#
loop_
_entity.id
_entity.type
_entity.pdbx_description
1 polymer ?
#
loop_
_entity_poly.entity_id
_entity_poly.type
_entity_poly.pdbx_seq_one_letter_code
_entity_poly.pdbx_strand_id
1 'polypeptide(L)' 'MLVAEILLLLLYAAIEFAVGLLFAWAFGRMFRVRLSRKTRLWMATAWAVLGVIPTALGINGGL' A
#
# COMPACT_ATOMS: atom_id res chain seq x y z
N MET A 1 -21.69 -8.76 9.42
CA MET A 1 -21.03 -7.44 9.45
C MET A 1 -19.52 -7.60 9.48
N LEU A 2 -18.94 -8.19 10.53
CA LEU A 2 -17.50 -8.38 10.69
C LEU A 2 -16.77 -9.04 9.49
N VAL A 3 -17.33 -10.11 8.93
CA VAL A 3 -16.71 -10.81 7.78
C VAL A 3 -16.59 -9.88 6.56
N ALA A 4 -17.62 -9.08 6.29
CA ALA A 4 -17.60 -8.14 5.17
C ALA A 4 -16.57 -7.03 5.38
N GLU A 5 -16.46 -6.50 6.60
CA GLU A 5 -15.45 -5.50 6.96
C GLU A 5 -14.03 -6.03 6.81
N ILE A 6 -13.75 -7.26 7.25
CA ILE A 6 -12.45 -7.90 7.05
C ILE A 6 -12.15 -8.07 5.55
N LEU A 7 -13.12 -8.52 4.77
CA LEU A 7 -12.96 -8.65 3.32
C LEU A 7 -12.69 -7.31 2.63
N LEU A 8 -13.37 -6.24 3.06
CA LEU A 8 -13.14 -4.88 2.56
C LEU A 8 -11.75 -4.36 2.95
N LEU A 9 -11.30 -4.60 4.18
CA LEU A 9 -9.94 -4.24 4.61
C LEU A 9 -8.86 -5.00 3.84
N LEU A 10 -9.07 -6.30 3.58
CA LEU A 10 -8.15 -7.09 2.76
C LEU A 10 -8.13 -6.59 1.31
N LEU A 11 -9.29 -6.27 0.73
CA LEU A 11 -9.39 -5.69 -0.60
C LEU A 11 -8.66 -4.34 -0.66
N TYR A 12 -8.90 -3.48 0.33
CA TYR A 12 -8.24 -2.19 0.43
C TYR A 12 -6.71 -2.34 0.55
N ALA A 13 -6.23 -3.26 1.39
CA ALA A 13 -4.81 -3.57 1.51
C ALA A 13 -4.20 -4.07 0.19
N ALA A 14 -4.93 -4.89 -0.57
CA ALA A 14 -4.47 -5.37 -1.87
C ALA A 14 -4.36 -4.23 -2.89
N ILE A 15 -5.31 -3.28 -2.87
CA ILE A 15 -5.28 -2.08 -3.72
C ILE A 15 -4.07 -1.21 -3.37
N GLU A 16 -3.88 -0.88 -2.09
CA GLU A 16 -2.75 -0.06 -1.65
C GLU A 16 -1.40 -0.73 -1.97
N PHE A 17 -1.32 -2.06 -1.87
CA PHE A 17 -0.12 -2.79 -2.28
C PHE A 17 0.17 -2.64 -3.80
N ALA A 18 -0.86 -2.73 -4.64
CA ALA A 18 -0.73 -2.52 -6.08
C ALA A 18 -0.29 -1.08 -6.41
N VAL A 19 -0.84 -0.09 -5.70
CA VAL A 19 -0.42 1.32 -5.80
C VAL A 19 1.05 1.46 -5.40
N GLY A 20 1.47 0.83 -4.31
CA GLY A 20 2.87 0.85 -3.88
C GLY A 20 3.83 0.17 -4.86
N LEU A 21 3.41 -0.87 -5.58
CA LEU A 21 4.18 -1.46 -6.68
C LEU A 21 4.31 -0.49 -7.87
N LEU A 22 3.22 0.18 -8.24
CA LEU A 22 3.23 1.20 -9.29
C LEU A 22 4.16 2.37 -8.90
N PHE A 23 4.10 2.81 -7.64
CA PHE A 23 4.97 3.82 -7.09
C PHE A 23 6.45 3.39 -7.18
N ALA A 24 6.77 2.16 -6.76
CA ALA A 24 8.14 1.65 -6.84
C ALA A 24 8.65 1.60 -8.29
N TRP A 25 7.79 1.22 -9.24
CA TRP A 25 8.14 1.28 -10.67
C TRP A 25 8.38 2.72 -11.16
N ALA A 26 7.47 3.64 -10.83
CA ALA A 26 7.57 5.05 -11.22
C ALA A 26 8.83 5.69 -10.63
N PHE A 27 9.13 5.42 -9.35
CA PHE A 27 10.34 5.85 -8.67
C PHE A 27 11.61 5.36 -9.39
N GLY A 28 11.68 4.07 -9.70
CA GLY A 28 12.82 3.50 -10.43
C GLY A 28 13.02 4.18 -11.79
N ARG A 29 11.93 4.51 -12.49
CA ARG A 29 11.95 5.22 -13.77
C ARG A 29 12.41 6.67 -13.63
N MET A 30 11.87 7.39 -12.65
CA MET A 30 12.14 8.82 -12.40
C MET A 30 13.59 9.05 -12.02
N PHE A 31 14.13 8.25 -11.09
CA PHE A 31 15.49 8.39 -10.61
C PHE A 31 16.51 7.55 -11.39
N ARG A 32 16.06 6.83 -12.44
CA ARG A 32 16.89 5.92 -13.24
C ARG A 32 17.65 4.88 -12.39
N VAL A 33 17.06 4.46 -11.27
CA VAL A 33 17.64 3.47 -10.35
C VAL A 33 17.04 2.09 -10.59
N ARG A 34 17.89 1.06 -10.52
CA ARG A 34 17.45 -0.33 -10.67
C ARG A 34 17.05 -0.89 -9.31
N LEU A 35 15.75 -0.89 -9.02
CA LEU A 35 15.25 -1.48 -7.78
C LEU A 35 15.19 -3.01 -7.88
N SER A 36 15.82 -3.67 -6.91
CA SER A 36 15.68 -5.12 -6.75
C SER A 36 14.21 -5.51 -6.56
N ARG A 37 13.84 -6.75 -6.93
CA ARG A 37 12.47 -7.24 -6.70
C ARG A 37 12.09 -7.16 -5.22
N LYS A 38 13.03 -7.51 -4.33
CA LYS A 38 12.87 -7.41 -2.88
C LYS A 38 12.54 -5.97 -2.45
N THR A 39 13.29 -4.98 -2.93
CA THR A 39 13.05 -3.56 -2.60
C THR A 39 11.69 -3.09 -3.08
N ARG A 40 11.27 -3.45 -4.30
CA ARG A 40 9.94 -3.08 -4.85
C ARG A 40 8.81 -3.65 -4.00
N LEU A 41 8.93 -4.91 -3.59
CA LEU A 41 7.94 -5.55 -2.71
C LEU A 41 7.91 -4.87 -1.34
N TRP A 42 9.06 -4.53 -0.75
CA TRP A 42 9.10 -3.81 0.52
C TRP A 42 8.47 -2.42 0.44
N MET A 43 8.72 -1.67 -0.64
CA MET A 43 8.07 -0.38 -0.87
C MET A 43 6.55 -0.54 -0.97
N ALA A 44 6.08 -1.55 -1.69
CA ALA A 44 4.66 -1.85 -1.81
C ALA A 44 4.02 -2.27 -0.48
N THR A 45 4.70 -3.10 0.31
CA THR A 45 4.23 -3.48 1.65
C THR A 45 4.18 -2.28 2.58
N ALA A 46 5.22 -1.44 2.61
CA ALA A 46 5.24 -0.24 3.44
C ALA A 46 4.10 0.71 3.05
N TRP A 47 3.85 0.87 1.75
CA TRP A 47 2.72 1.67 1.26
C TRP A 47 1.38 1.12 1.74
N ALA A 48 1.14 -0.19 1.55
CA ALA A 48 -0.07 -0.85 2.01
C ALA A 48 -0.29 -0.72 3.52
N VAL A 49 0.76 -0.91 4.32
CA VAL A 49 0.70 -0.79 5.78
C VAL A 49 0.36 0.64 6.19
N LEU A 50 0.99 1.65 5.57
CA LEU A 50 0.74 3.06 5.88
C LEU A 50 -0.64 3.53 5.43
N GLY A 51 -1.23 2.97 4.37
CA GLY A 51 -2.61 3.27 3.96
C GLY A 51 -3.66 2.57 4.82
N VAL A 52 -3.41 1.30 5.18
CA VAL A 52 -4.38 0.45 5.91
C VAL A 52 -4.42 0.76 7.41
N ILE A 53 -3.27 0.98 8.07
CA ILE A 53 -3.23 1.20 9.52
C ILE A 53 -4.09 2.39 9.96
N PRO A 54 -3.97 3.60 9.38
CA PRO A 54 -4.80 4.74 9.79
C PRO A 54 -6.30 4.45 9.64
N THR A 55 -6.67 3.81 8.53
CA THR A 55 -8.05 3.40 8.25
C THR A 55 -8.57 2.39 9.28
N ALA A 56 -7.76 1.38 9.63
CA ALA A 56 -8.10 0.37 10.63
C ALA A 56 -8.17 0.94 12.06
N LEU A 57 -7.35 1.95 12.36
CA LEU A 57 -7.37 2.66 13.65
C LEU A 57 -8.48 3.72 13.75
N GLY A 58 -9.28 3.91 12.69
CA GLY A 58 -10.30 4.95 12.66
C GLY A 58 -9.72 6.36 12.62
N ILE A 59 -8.43 6.51 12.29
CA ILE A 59 -7.78 7.79 11.99
C ILE A 59 -8.19 8.16 10.56
N ASN A 60 -9.48 8.41 10.38
CA ASN A 60 -9.97 9.09 9.19
C ASN A 60 -9.43 10.51 9.31
N GLY A 61 -8.54 10.92 8.39
CA GLY A 61 -7.95 12.25 8.39
C GLY A 61 -9.03 13.31 8.55
N GLY A 62 -9.17 13.82 9.77
CA GLY A 62 -10.16 14.84 10.10
C GLY A 62 -9.73 16.16 9.49
N LEU A 63 -10.39 16.52 8.40
CA LEU A 63 -10.59 17.88 7.91
C LEU A 63 -12.09 18.10 7.76
#